data_AF-A0A532DUP0-F1
#
_entry.id   AF-A0A532DUP0-F1
#
_cell.length_a   1.000
_cell.length_b   1.000
_cell.length_c   1.000
_cell.angle_alpha   90.00
_cell.angle_beta   90.00
_cell.angle_gamma   90.00
#
_symmetry.space_group_name_H-M   'P 1'
#
loop_
_entity.id
_entity.type
_entity.pdbx_description
1 polymer ?
#
loop_
_entity_poly.entity_id
_entity_poly.type
_entity_poly.pdbx_seq_one_letter_code
_entity_poly.pdbx_strand_id
1 'polypeptide(L)'
;MQPVNGQVLRVRHMRIPSRVVLPFGYKITVRQLTDQEMNERDRNADGVWDDETRTIYIRKRLPITRRRYILAHELGHAWLDWQHRYLDDGKART
;
A
#
# COMPACT_ATOMS: atom_id res chain seq x y z
N MET A 1 40.15 6.67 -11.78
CA MET A 1 38.72 6.79 -11.46
C MET A 1 38.10 5.41 -11.61
N GLN A 2 37.70 4.77 -10.52
CA GLN A 2 37.07 3.43 -10.58
C GLN A 2 35.60 3.58 -11.00
N PRO A 3 35.06 2.68 -11.84
CA PRO A 3 33.64 2.73 -12.17
C PRO A 3 32.82 2.33 -10.94
N VAL A 4 31.86 3.18 -10.59
CA VAL A 4 30.89 2.92 -9.53
C VAL A 4 30.00 1.78 -10.02
N ASN A 5 30.10 0.61 -9.40
CA ASN A 5 29.22 -0.53 -9.64
C ASN A 5 27.80 -0.16 -9.23
N GLY A 6 27.06 0.49 -10.14
CA GLY A 6 25.61 0.59 -10.05
C GLY A 6 25.04 -0.81 -10.21
N GLN A 7 24.87 -1.53 -9.10
CA GLN A 7 23.94 -2.64 -9.06
C GLN A 7 22.58 -2.08 -9.44
N VAL A 8 22.24 -2.19 -10.72
CA VAL A 8 20.85 -2.23 -11.16
C VAL A 8 20.27 -3.39 -10.38
N LEU A 9 19.56 -3.10 -9.28
CA LEU A 9 18.84 -4.08 -8.50
C LEU A 9 17.98 -4.82 -9.52
N ARG A 10 18.39 -6.05 -9.89
CA ARG A 10 17.54 -6.96 -10.65
C ARG A 10 16.28 -7.04 -9.80
N VAL A 11 15.19 -6.44 -10.28
CA VAL A 11 13.90 -6.44 -9.61
C VAL A 11 13.42 -7.89 -9.66
N ARG A 12 13.96 -8.73 -8.77
CA ARG A 12 13.50 -10.08 -8.49
C ARG A 12 12.00 -9.97 -8.39
N HIS A 13 11.25 -10.59 -9.29
CA HIS A 13 9.78 -10.55 -9.40
C HIS A 13 9.10 -10.14 -8.08
N MET A 14 9.02 -8.82 -7.81
CA MET A 14 8.58 -8.34 -6.50
C MET A 14 7.08 -8.58 -6.45
N ARG A 15 6.69 -9.64 -5.75
CA ARG A 15 5.28 -9.94 -5.51
C ARG A 15 4.68 -8.81 -4.68
N ILE A 16 3.39 -8.58 -4.85
CA ILE A 16 2.66 -7.73 -3.90
C ILE A 16 2.73 -8.44 -2.53
N PRO A 17 3.25 -7.80 -1.48
CA PRO A 17 3.27 -8.38 -0.14
C PRO A 17 1.83 -8.58 0.36
N SER A 18 1.61 -9.54 1.25
CA SER A 18 0.31 -9.73 1.92
C SER A 18 0.18 -8.92 3.22
N ARG A 19 1.29 -8.36 3.71
CA ARG A 19 1.36 -7.57 4.94
C ARG A 19 2.49 -6.55 4.85
N VAL A 20 2.24 -5.36 5.41
CA VAL A 20 3.25 -4.34 5.65
C VAL A 20 3.22 -3.97 7.14
N VAL A 21 4.37 -3.69 7.73
CA VAL A 21 4.48 -3.27 9.13
C VAL A 21 5.14 -1.90 9.14
N LEU A 22 4.40 -0.90 9.57
CA LEU A 22 4.92 0.44 9.84
C LEU A 22 5.59 0.47 11.22
N PRO A 23 6.30 1.55 11.60
CA PRO A 23 6.94 1.65 12.91
C PRO A 23 5.98 1.38 14.08
N PHE A 24 6.56 0.97 15.22
CA PHE A 24 5.83 0.60 16.44
C PHE A 24 4.85 -0.58 16.27
N GLY A 25 5.05 -1.40 15.23
CA GLY A 25 4.28 -2.63 15.04
C GLY A 25 2.88 -2.41 14.44
N TYR A 26 2.62 -1.25 13.82
CA TYR A 26 1.36 -1.00 13.12
C TYR A 26 1.26 -1.88 11.87
N LYS A 27 0.42 -2.91 11.93
CA LYS A 27 0.27 -3.94 10.89
C LYS A 27 -0.83 -3.53 9.91
N ILE A 28 -0.48 -3.54 8.63
CA ILE A 28 -1.38 -3.34 7.49
C ILE A 28 -1.50 -4.66 6.74
N THR A 29 -2.72 -5.11 6.51
CA THR A 29 -3.01 -6.25 5.65
C THR A 29 -3.11 -5.79 4.20
N VAL A 30 -2.66 -6.60 3.25
CA VAL A 30 -2.80 -6.31 1.81
C VAL A 30 -3.54 -7.46 1.14
N ARG A 31 -4.65 -7.15 0.49
CA ARG A 31 -5.50 -8.13 -0.22
C ARG A 31 -5.65 -7.74 -1.68
N GLN A 32 -5.54 -8.72 -2.57
CA GLN A 32 -5.78 -8.52 -4.00
C GLN A 32 -7.14 -9.12 -4.36
N LEU A 33 -8.08 -8.26 -4.74
CA LEU A 33 -9.47 -8.60 -4.98
C LEU A 33 -9.75 -8.83 -6.46
N THR A 34 -10.68 -9.73 -6.77
CA THR A 34 -11.30 -9.84 -8.09
C THR A 34 -12.05 -8.55 -8.46
N ASP A 35 -12.43 -8.41 -9.73
CA ASP A 35 -13.21 -7.24 -10.15
C ASP A 35 -14.55 -7.14 -9.43
N GLN A 36 -15.22 -8.27 -9.22
CA GLN A 36 -16.49 -8.31 -8.51
C GLN A 36 -16.34 -7.83 -7.06
N GLU A 37 -15.43 -8.44 -6.30
CA GLU A 37 -15.17 -8.06 -4.90
C GLU A 37 -14.75 -6.59 -4.77
N MET A 38 -13.98 -6.08 -5.74
CA MET A 38 -13.60 -4.67 -5.73
C MET A 38 -14.79 -3.77 -6.05
N ASN A 39 -15.62 -4.15 -7.03
CA ASN A 39 -16.80 -3.38 -7.43
C ASN A 39 -17.88 -3.32 -6.35
N GLU A 40 -17.98 -4.35 -5.50
CA GLU A 40 -18.84 -4.36 -4.31
C GLU A 40 -18.36 -3.33 -3.26
N ARG A 41 -17.06 -3.03 -3.23
CA ARG A 41 -16.48 -2.01 -2.34
C ARG A 41 -16.50 -0.61 -2.95
N ASP A 42 -15.90 -0.47 -4.13
CA ASP A 42 -15.87 0.74 -4.93
C ASP A 42 -15.67 0.37 -6.41
N ARG A 43 -16.71 0.60 -7.22
CA ARG A 43 -16.73 0.30 -8.66
C ARG A 43 -15.67 1.05 -9.45
N ASN A 44 -15.28 2.24 -9.00
CA ASN A 44 -14.39 3.13 -9.73
C ASN A 44 -12.94 3.07 -9.21
N ALA A 45 -12.71 2.38 -8.09
CA ALA A 45 -11.39 2.26 -7.51
C ALA A 45 -10.54 1.14 -8.13
N ASP A 46 -9.27 1.47 -8.32
CA ASP A 46 -8.19 0.53 -8.63
C ASP A 46 -7.55 -0.06 -7.34
N GLY A 47 -7.59 0.71 -6.25
CA GLY A 47 -7.13 0.37 -4.91
C GLY A 47 -7.88 1.17 -3.85
N VAL A 48 -7.94 0.65 -2.62
CA VAL A 48 -8.60 1.30 -1.49
C VAL A 48 -7.79 1.01 -0.22
N TRP A 49 -7.45 2.05 0.52
CA TRP A 49 -7.10 1.96 1.93
C TRP A 49 -8.37 1.99 2.80
N ASP A 50 -8.55 0.95 3.61
CA ASP A 50 -9.61 0.83 4.61
C ASP A 50 -8.98 0.96 6.00
N ASP A 51 -9.19 2.12 6.62
CA ASP A 51 -8.55 2.47 7.89
C ASP A 51 -9.11 1.69 9.08
N GLU A 52 -10.39 1.31 9.01
CA GLU A 52 -11.08 0.57 10.06
C GLU A 52 -10.48 -0.83 10.21
N THR A 53 -10.35 -1.54 9.08
CA THR A 53 -9.79 -2.90 9.07
C THR A 53 -8.28 -2.94 8.86
N ARG A 54 -7.66 -1.78 8.66
CA ARG A 54 -6.23 -1.62 8.32
C ARG A 54 -5.81 -2.47 7.14
N THR A 55 -6.63 -2.44 6.09
CA THR A 55 -6.44 -3.27 4.91
C THR A 55 -6.31 -2.42 3.66
N ILE A 56 -5.26 -2.68 2.89
CA ILE A 56 -5.13 -2.19 1.52
C ILE A 56 -5.72 -3.25 0.58
N TYR A 57 -6.74 -2.86 -0.18
CA TYR A 57 -7.32 -3.67 -1.23
C TYR A 57 -6.79 -3.21 -2.59
N ILE A 58 -6.40 -4.15 -3.45
CA ILE A 58 -5.86 -3.87 -4.78
C ILE A 58 -6.59 -4.72 -5.81
N ARG A 59 -7.05 -4.11 -6.90
CA ARG A 59 -7.69 -4.84 -8.00
C ARG A 59 -6.71 -5.79 -8.69
N LYS A 60 -6.97 -7.10 -8.61
CA LYS A 60 -6.06 -8.20 -8.98
C LYS A 60 -5.76 -8.28 -10.47
N ARG A 61 -6.71 -7.89 -11.33
CA ARG A 61 -6.57 -7.96 -12.80
C ARG A 61 -5.53 -6.99 -13.37
N LEU A 62 -5.16 -5.96 -12.61
CA LEU A 62 -4.27 -4.91 -13.08
C LEU A 62 -2.84 -5.45 -13.29
N PRO A 63 -2.08 -4.90 -14.26
CA PRO A 63 -0.67 -5.23 -14.45
C PRO A 63 0.12 -5.06 -13.14
N ILE A 64 1.14 -5.90 -12.93
CA ILE A 64 1.90 -5.89 -11.66
C ILE A 64 2.51 -4.52 -11.34
N THR A 65 2.98 -3.79 -12.35
CA THR A 65 3.50 -2.43 -12.20
C THR A 65 2.44 -1.47 -11.65
N ARG A 66 1.22 -1.52 -12.18
CA ARG A 66 0.10 -0.71 -11.71
C ARG A 66 -0.30 -1.08 -10.28
N ARG A 67 -0.35 -2.38 -9.95
CA ARG A 67 -0.62 -2.84 -8.57
C ARG A 67 0.42 -2.39 -7.56
N ARG A 68 1.70 -2.36 -7.94
CA ARG A 68 2.77 -1.85 -7.07
C ARG A 68 2.64 -0.34 -6.85
N TYR A 69 2.32 0.41 -7.91
CA TYR A 69 2.02 1.84 -7.80
C TYR A 69 0.86 2.09 -6.85
N ILE A 70 -0.25 1.35 -7.00
CA ILE A 70 -1.43 1.45 -6.13
C ILE A 70 -1.06 1.12 -4.68
N LEU A 71 -0.34 0.03 -4.44
CA LEU A 71 0.13 -0.30 -3.09
C LEU A 71 0.91 0.86 -2.46
N ALA A 72 1.84 1.46 -3.21
CA ALA A 72 2.62 2.59 -2.71
C ALA A 72 1.74 3.82 -2.43
N HIS A 73 0.74 4.09 -3.27
CA HIS A 73 -0.24 5.16 -3.07
C HIS A 73 -1.06 4.95 -1.79
N GLU A 74 -1.69 3.78 -1.64
CA GLU A 74 -2.52 3.47 -0.46
C GLU A 74 -1.70 3.39 0.83
N LEU A 75 -0.42 3.00 0.75
CA LEU A 75 0.49 3.09 1.90
C LEU A 75 0.74 4.54 2.33
N GLY A 76 0.67 5.51 1.41
CA GLY A 76 0.74 6.93 1.73
C GLY A 76 -0.44 7.37 2.62
N HIS A 77 -1.66 6.98 2.27
CA HIS A 77 -2.84 7.23 3.10
C HIS A 77 -2.72 6.55 4.47
N ALA A 78 -2.34 5.27 4.49
CA ALA A 78 -2.17 4.53 5.73
C ALA A 78 -1.08 5.11 6.64
N TRP A 79 -0.02 5.67 6.04
CA TRP A 79 1.04 6.37 6.78
C TRP A 79 0.53 7.65 7.43
N LEU A 80 -0.20 8.49 6.69
CA LEU A 80 -0.78 9.73 7.23
C LEU A 80 -1.75 9.44 8.38
N ASP A 81 -2.63 8.45 8.22
CA ASP A 81 -3.56 8.05 9.27
C ASP A 81 -2.83 7.53 10.52
N TRP A 82 -1.76 6.74 10.33
CA TRP A 82 -0.94 6.27 11.45
C TRP A 82 -0.25 7.44 12.17
N GLN A 83 0.30 8.41 11.43
CA GLN A 83 0.90 9.61 12.02
C GLN A 83 -0.12 10.39 12.85
N HIS A 84 -1.27 10.72 12.25
CA HIS A 84 -2.33 11.46 12.93
C HIS A 84 -2.83 10.73 14.18
N ARG A 85 -2.99 9.40 14.13
CA ARG A 85 -3.56 8.62 15.22
C ARG A 85 -2.58 8.36 16.37
N TYR A 86 -1.30 8.17 16.09
CA TYR A 86 -0.33 7.65 17.07
C TYR A 86 0.84 8.57 17.40
N LEU A 87 1.16 9.54 16.54
CA LEU A 87 2.29 10.44 16.76
C LEU A 87 1.85 11.86 17.10
N ASP A 88 0.61 12.19 16.81
CA ASP A 88 0.11 13.55 16.92
C ASP A 88 -1.19 13.65 17.75
N ASP A 89 -1.67 12.54 18.34
CA ASP A 89 -2.93 12.46 19.09
C ASP A 89 -4.13 13.11 18.36
N GLY A 90 -4.10 13.17 17.04
CA GLY A 90 -5.09 13.81 16.19
C GLY A 90 -5.00 15.34 16.10
N LYS A 91 -3.95 15.99 16.58
CA LYS A 91 -3.81 17.46 16.60
C LYS A 91 -3.72 18.11 15.22
N ALA A 92 -3.19 17.43 14.21
CA ALA A 92 -3.09 17.92 12.83
C ALA A 92 -4.40 17.83 12.04
N ARG A 93 -5.52 17.43 12.67
CA ARG A 93 -6.86 17.48 12.05
C ARG A 93 -7.48 18.89 12.03
N THR A 94 -6.82 19.90 12.60
CA THR A 94 -7.27 21.31 12.62
C THR A 94 -6.58 22.16 11.57
#